data_AF-A0A663DJ10-F1
#
_entry.id   AF-A0A663DJ10-F1
#
_cell.length_a   1.000
_cell.length_b   1.000
_cell.length_c   1.000
_cell.angle_alpha   90.00
_cell.angle_beta   90.00
_cell.angle_gamma   90.00
#
_symmetry.space_group_name_H-M   'P 1'
#
loop_
_entity.id
_entity.type
_entity.pdbx_description
1 polymer ?
#
loop_
_entity_poly.entity_id
_entity_poly.type
_entity_poly.pdbx_seq_one_letter_code
_entity_poly.pdbx_strand_id
1 'polypeptide(L)'
;MTTEELAECLGVARQTVNRWIREQHWKTEKFPGVKGGRARLIHIDASVREFILNIPAFRKLPAFYQAEEAFAEYANAAHSHAYRQIIDAVENMSAQEQEKLALFLSREGIRGFLTRLGINEAD
;
A
#
# COMPACT_ATOMS: atom_id res chain seq x y z
N MET A 1 -0.69 13.43 -16.97
CA MET A 1 -0.69 14.13 -15.66
C MET A 1 -0.30 15.58 -15.88
N THR A 2 -1.04 16.54 -15.33
CA THR A 2 -0.68 17.96 -15.42
C THR A 2 0.49 18.29 -14.49
N THR A 3 1.15 19.43 -14.74
CA THR A 3 2.23 19.92 -13.85
C THR A 3 1.72 20.22 -12.44
N GLU A 4 0.46 20.65 -12.32
CA GLU A 4 -0.18 20.95 -11.04
C GLU A 4 -0.42 19.66 -10.24
N GLU A 5 -1.05 18.66 -10.87
CA GLU A 5 -1.27 17.34 -10.28
C GLU A 5 0.04 16.71 -9.80
N LEU A 6 1.10 16.76 -10.62
CA LEU A 6 2.39 16.19 -10.23
C LEU A 6 3.04 16.95 -9.07
N ALA A 7 2.86 18.27 -9.00
CA ALA A 7 3.37 19.08 -7.91
C ALA A 7 2.65 18.78 -6.59
N GLU A 8 1.33 18.67 -6.62
CA GLU A 8 0.49 18.28 -5.48
C GLU A 8 0.86 16.88 -4.98
N CYS A 9 0.97 15.89 -5.88
CA CYS A 9 1.32 14.51 -5.51
C CYS A 9 2.71 14.39 -4.87
N LEU A 10 3.69 15.20 -5.32
CA LEU A 10 5.05 15.17 -4.80
C LEU A 10 5.26 16.13 -3.60
N GLY A 11 4.25 16.91 -3.23
CA GLY A 11 4.36 17.91 -2.17
C GLY A 11 5.39 19.01 -2.48
N VAL A 12 5.56 19.38 -3.76
CA VAL A 12 6.51 20.41 -4.19
C VAL A 12 5.82 21.57 -4.89
N ALA A 13 6.52 22.71 -4.98
CA ALA A 13 6.05 23.82 -5.80
C ALA A 13 6.06 23.45 -7.30
N ARG A 14 5.05 23.93 -8.05
CA ARG A 14 4.97 23.79 -9.51
C ARG A 14 6.23 24.24 -10.27
N GLN A 15 6.93 25.26 -9.77
CA GLN A 15 8.19 25.73 -10.36
C GLN A 15 9.28 24.66 -10.33
N THR A 16 9.30 23.83 -9.29
CA THR A 16 10.23 22.70 -9.15
C THR A 16 9.99 21.67 -10.25
N VAL A 17 8.72 21.33 -10.50
CA VAL A 17 8.35 20.40 -11.58
C VAL A 17 8.66 20.99 -12.96
N ASN A 18 8.37 22.28 -13.19
CA ASN A 18 8.74 22.95 -14.44
C ASN A 18 10.25 22.94 -14.71
N ARG A 19 11.05 23.11 -13.66
CA ARG A 19 12.51 23.01 -13.76
C ARG A 19 12.93 21.61 -14.18
N TRP A 20 12.40 20.56 -13.55
CA TRP A 20 12.70 19.17 -13.93
C TRP A 20 12.28 18.84 -15.36
N ILE A 21 11.12 19.32 -15.81
CA ILE A 21 10.70 19.15 -17.22
C ILE A 21 11.76 19.67 -18.19
N ARG A 22 12.39 20.81 -17.87
CA ARG A 22 13.45 21.41 -18.71
C ARG A 22 14.77 20.68 -18.59
N GLU A 23 15.21 20.38 -17.36
CA GLU A 23 16.50 19.75 -17.07
C GLU A 23 16.57 18.30 -17.53
N GLN A 24 15.46 17.56 -17.39
CA GLN A 24 15.36 16.14 -17.74
C GLN A 24 14.72 15.91 -19.11
N HIS A 25 14.43 16.99 -19.84
CA HIS A 25 13.81 16.96 -21.18
C HIS A 25 12.54 16.09 -21.27
N TRP A 26 11.67 16.18 -20.24
CA TRP A 26 10.45 15.37 -20.19
C TRP A 26 9.49 15.71 -21.32
N LYS A 27 8.91 14.66 -21.92
CA LYS A 27 7.92 14.81 -22.99
C LYS A 27 6.64 15.43 -22.45
N THR A 28 6.12 16.43 -23.15
CA THR A 28 4.86 17.09 -22.79
C THR A 28 3.99 17.36 -24.01
N GLU A 29 2.69 17.11 -23.89
CA GLU A 29 1.67 17.37 -24.91
C GLU A 29 0.74 18.52 -24.49
N LYS A 30 0.02 19.11 -25.44
CA LYS A 30 -0.97 20.15 -25.13
C LYS A 30 -2.20 19.50 -24.50
N PHE A 31 -2.71 20.08 -23.41
CA PHE A 31 -3.96 19.61 -22.80
C PHE A 31 -5.15 20.33 -23.45
N PRO A 32 -6.01 19.64 -24.21
CA PRO A 32 -7.14 20.27 -24.90
C PRO A 32 -8.22 20.72 -23.90
N GLY A 33 -8.93 21.81 -24.21
CA GLY A 33 -10.11 22.25 -23.45
C GLY A 33 -9.85 23.24 -22.31
N VAL A 34 -8.61 23.65 -22.05
CA VAL A 34 -8.31 24.65 -21.00
C VAL A 34 -8.43 26.08 -21.53
N LYS A 35 -9.15 26.95 -20.80
CA LYS A 35 -9.21 28.40 -21.07
C LYS A 35 -7.80 28.97 -21.20
N GLY A 36 -7.43 29.43 -22.40
CA GLY A 36 -6.12 30.01 -22.70
C GLY A 36 -5.07 29.03 -23.25
N GLY A 37 -5.35 27.74 -23.39
CA GLY A 37 -4.56 26.78 -24.21
C GLY A 37 -3.11 26.53 -23.80
N ARG A 38 -2.68 27.01 -22.62
CA ARG A 38 -1.29 26.92 -22.12
C ARG A 38 -1.01 25.70 -21.25
N ALA A 39 -2.04 24.95 -20.87
CA ALA A 39 -1.88 23.74 -20.06
C ALA A 39 -1.21 22.63 -20.87
N ARG A 40 -0.33 21.88 -20.21
CA ARG A 40 0.39 20.75 -20.80
C ARG A 40 0.28 19.51 -19.91
N LEU A 41 0.17 18.35 -20.54
CA LEU A 41 0.30 17.07 -19.86
C LEU A 41 1.74 16.59 -19.98
N ILE A 42 2.26 16.04 -18.88
CA ILE A 42 3.54 15.36 -18.81
C ILE A 42 3.29 13.87 -19.07
N HIS A 43 4.09 13.26 -19.94
CA HIS A 43 4.09 11.82 -20.14
C HIS A 43 4.90 11.18 -19.00
N ILE A 44 4.22 10.43 -18.12
CA ILE A 44 4.86 9.78 -16.96
C ILE A 44 5.40 8.40 -17.40
N ASP A 45 6.52 8.43 -18.13
CA ASP A 45 7.25 7.25 -18.59
C ASP A 45 8.25 6.71 -17.55
N ALA A 46 8.97 5.64 -17.88
CA ALA A 46 9.94 5.02 -16.98
C ALA A 46 11.04 5.99 -16.51
N SER A 47 11.50 6.89 -17.38
CA SER A 47 12.56 7.86 -17.06
C SER A 47 12.07 8.91 -16.05
N VAL A 48 10.83 9.40 -16.21
CA VAL A 48 10.21 10.31 -15.24
C VAL A 48 10.07 9.63 -13.88
N ARG A 49 9.62 8.37 -13.86
CA ARG A 49 9.43 7.60 -12.62
C ARG A 49 10.76 7.34 -11.91
N GLU A 50 11.78 6.89 -12.65
CA GLU A 50 13.11 6.63 -12.11
C GLU A 50 13.76 7.89 -11.54
N PHE A 51 13.62 9.04 -12.23
CA PHE A 51 14.11 10.31 -11.72
C PHE A 51 13.45 10.67 -10.38
N ILE A 52 12.12 10.57 -10.29
CA ILE A 52 11.37 10.89 -9.07
C ILE A 52 11.78 9.99 -7.90
N LEU A 53 11.92 8.68 -8.14
CA LEU A 53 12.34 7.71 -7.11
C LEU A 53 13.77 7.94 -6.63
N ASN A 54 14.64 8.46 -7.48
CA ASN A 54 16.02 8.72 -7.13
C ASN A 54 16.20 9.99 -6.29
N ILE A 55 15.19 10.88 -6.22
CA ILE A 55 15.22 12.07 -5.35
C ILE A 55 15.17 11.62 -3.88
N PRO A 56 16.20 11.94 -3.07
CA PRO A 56 16.29 11.48 -1.68
C PRO A 56 15.08 11.85 -0.80
N ALA A 57 14.47 13.01 -1.06
CA ALA A 57 13.28 13.47 -0.35
C ALA A 57 12.02 12.62 -0.64
N PHE A 58 11.98 11.89 -1.76
CA PHE A 58 10.82 11.11 -2.21
C PHE A 58 10.98 9.60 -2.07
N ARG A 59 12.17 9.10 -1.72
CA ARG A 59 12.40 7.67 -1.38
C ARG A 59 11.54 7.17 -0.22
N LYS A 60 11.00 8.07 0.60
CA LYS A 60 10.11 7.77 1.74
C LYS A 60 8.63 8.00 1.45
N LEU A 61 8.27 8.47 0.25
CA LEU A 61 6.88 8.68 -0.14
C LEU A 61 6.32 7.39 -0.75
N PRO A 62 5.43 6.66 -0.06
CA PRO A 62 4.82 5.44 -0.61
C PRO A 62 3.82 5.73 -1.74
N ALA A 63 3.56 7.01 -2.03
CA ALA A 63 2.36 7.48 -2.72
C ALA A 63 2.45 7.52 -4.25
N PHE A 64 3.64 7.39 -4.85
CA PHE A 64 3.79 7.57 -6.30
C PHE A 64 3.22 6.40 -7.14
N TYR A 65 2.93 5.25 -6.51
CA TYR A 65 2.43 4.03 -7.16
C TYR A 65 1.00 3.63 -6.79
N GLN A 66 0.27 4.42 -6.00
CA GLN A 66 -1.00 3.97 -5.40
C GLN A 66 -2.25 4.29 -6.23
N ALA A 67 -2.09 4.63 -7.51
CA ALA A 67 -3.23 5.04 -8.33
C ALA A 67 -4.01 3.88 -8.98
N GLU A 68 -3.57 2.62 -8.91
CA GLU A 68 -4.34 1.48 -9.47
C GLU A 68 -4.34 0.17 -8.66
N GLU A 69 -3.82 0.15 -7.43
CA GLU A 69 -4.24 -0.87 -6.46
C GLU A 69 -4.87 -0.12 -5.30
N ALA A 70 -6.16 -0.38 -5.04
CA ALA A 70 -6.67 -0.17 -3.70
C ALA A 70 -5.65 -0.83 -2.78
N PHE A 71 -5.16 -0.10 -1.77
CA PHE A 71 -4.47 -0.74 -0.66
C PHE A 71 -5.44 -1.77 -0.12
N ALA A 72 -5.30 -2.99 -0.62
CA ALA A 72 -5.79 -4.11 0.09
C ALA A 72 -4.88 -4.12 1.31
N GLU A 73 -5.39 -3.58 2.41
CA GLU A 73 -4.82 -3.69 3.74
C GLU A 73 -4.81 -5.18 4.14
N TYR A 74 -4.13 -6.03 3.37
CA TYR A 74 -3.87 -7.41 3.73
C TYR A 74 -2.62 -7.53 4.60
N ALA A 75 -1.96 -6.41 4.93
CA ALA A 75 -0.83 -6.43 5.85
C ALA A 75 -0.84 -5.23 6.80
N ASN A 76 -1.20 -5.54 8.05
CA ASN A 76 -0.89 -4.80 9.28
C ASN A 76 -1.94 -3.81 9.82
N ALA A 77 -3.15 -4.30 10.10
CA ALA A 77 -3.55 -4.16 11.50
C ALA A 77 -2.50 -4.96 12.28
N ALA A 78 -1.59 -4.30 12.99
CA ALA A 78 -0.44 -4.94 13.63
C ALA A 78 -0.94 -6.14 14.44
N HIS A 79 -0.83 -7.34 13.86
CA HIS A 79 -1.31 -8.54 14.49
C HIS A 79 -0.64 -8.65 15.85
N SER A 80 -1.43 -8.86 16.89
CA SER A 80 -0.87 -9.04 18.22
C SER A 80 0.14 -10.18 18.19
N HIS A 81 1.12 -10.14 19.10
CA HIS A 81 2.11 -11.22 19.21
C HIS A 81 1.43 -12.61 19.31
N ALA A 82 0.31 -12.69 20.05
CA ALA A 82 -0.49 -13.92 20.17
C ALA A 82 -1.06 -14.40 18.83
N TYR A 83 -1.55 -13.49 17.97
CA TYR A 83 -2.04 -13.87 16.64
C TYR A 83 -0.93 -14.51 15.80
N ARG A 84 0.26 -13.91 15.78
CA ARG A 84 1.39 -14.45 15.00
C ARG A 84 1.79 -15.84 15.48
N GLN A 85 1.88 -16.04 16.80
CA GLN A 85 2.17 -17.35 17.37
C GLN A 85 1.10 -18.40 17.05
N ILE A 86 -0.18 -18.02 16.99
CA ILE A 86 -1.26 -18.94 16.60
C ILE A 86 -1.09 -19.35 15.15
N ILE A 87 -0.79 -18.43 14.23
CA ILE A 87 -0.52 -18.74 12.83
C ILE A 87 0.67 -19.69 12.71
N ASP A 88 1.81 -19.34 13.32
CA ASP A 88 3.02 -20.18 13.29
C ASP A 88 2.74 -21.59 13.85
N ALA A 89 1.96 -21.69 14.93
CA ALA A 89 1.59 -22.98 15.50
C ALA A 89 0.75 -23.82 14.53
N VAL A 90 -0.22 -23.22 13.84
CA VAL A 90 -1.06 -23.92 12.86
C VAL A 90 -0.25 -24.33 11.63
N GLU A 91 0.66 -23.48 11.13
CA GLU A 91 1.52 -23.80 9.99
C GLU A 91 2.48 -24.97 10.27
N ASN A 92 2.88 -25.17 11.53
CA ASN A 92 3.74 -26.28 11.96
C ASN A 92 2.97 -27.57 12.31
N MET A 93 1.64 -27.58 12.23
CA MET A 93 0.84 -28.81 12.41
C MET A 93 0.83 -29.67 11.14
N SER A 94 0.71 -30.98 11.32
CA SER A 94 0.39 -31.88 10.20
C SER A 94 -1.03 -31.65 9.69
N ALA A 95 -1.31 -32.06 8.45
CA ALA A 95 -2.65 -31.92 7.85
C ALA A 95 -3.77 -32.57 8.69
N GLN A 96 -3.48 -33.71 9.34
CA GLN A 96 -4.44 -34.38 10.22
C GLN A 96 -4.71 -33.58 11.50
N GLU A 97 -3.69 -32.91 12.04
CA GLU A 97 -3.85 -32.07 13.24
C GLU A 97 -4.61 -30.79 12.91
N GLN A 98 -4.35 -30.17 11.76
CA GLN A 98 -5.10 -29.01 11.27
C GLN A 98 -6.58 -29.35 11.07
N GLU A 99 -6.90 -30.51 10.49
CA GLU A 99 -8.28 -30.96 10.30
C GLU A 99 -8.99 -31.18 11.65
N LYS A 100 -8.31 -31.84 12.61
CA LYS A 100 -8.84 -32.02 13.97
C LYS A 100 -9.08 -30.67 14.66
N LEU A 101 -8.16 -29.71 14.52
CA LEU A 101 -8.31 -28.36 15.07
C LEU A 101 -9.50 -27.63 14.43
N ALA A 102 -9.67 -27.72 13.11
CA ALA A 102 -10.81 -27.12 12.41
C ALA A 102 -12.15 -27.73 12.84
N LEU A 103 -12.22 -29.06 12.99
CA LEU A 103 -13.39 -29.76 13.52
C LEU A 103 -13.69 -29.36 14.97
N PHE A 104 -12.64 -29.24 15.79
CA PHE A 104 -12.77 -28.78 17.16
C PHE A 104 -13.36 -27.36 17.23
N LEU A 105 -12.79 -26.42 16.47
CA LEU A 105 -13.22 -25.02 16.45
C LEU A 105 -14.65 -24.87 15.91
N SER A 106 -15.04 -25.65 14.90
CA SER A 106 -16.41 -25.61 14.36
C SER A 106 -17.45 -26.16 15.34
N ARG A 107 -17.08 -27.17 16.16
CA ARG A 107 -17.98 -27.78 17.15
C ARG A 107 -18.12 -26.95 18.42
N GLU A 108 -17.01 -26.48 18.98
CA GLU A 108 -16.98 -25.84 20.30
C GLU A 108 -16.95 -24.29 20.23
N GLY A 109 -16.63 -23.75 19.05
CA GLY A 109 -16.49 -22.31 18.84
C GLY A 109 -15.35 -21.69 19.65
N ILE A 110 -15.20 -20.37 19.50
CA ILE A 110 -14.13 -19.61 20.19
C ILE A 110 -14.28 -19.68 21.71
N ARG A 111 -15.51 -19.73 22.24
CA ARG A 111 -15.75 -19.81 23.69
C ARG A 111 -15.22 -21.13 24.27
N GLY A 112 -15.57 -22.26 23.67
CA GLY A 112 -15.08 -23.57 24.14
C GLY A 112 -13.56 -23.69 23.98
N PHE A 113 -13.00 -23.16 22.90
CA PHE A 113 -11.55 -23.09 22.71
C PHE A 113 -10.85 -22.31 23.83
N LEU A 114 -11.32 -21.09 24.15
CA LEU A 114 -10.73 -20.28 25.22
C LEU A 114 -10.90 -20.91 26.61
N THR A 115 -12.03 -21.58 26.87
CA THR A 115 -12.24 -22.31 28.13
C THR A 115 -11.27 -23.48 28.28
N ARG A 116 -11.02 -24.27 27.21
CA ARG A 116 -10.04 -25.37 27.27
C ARG A 116 -8.60 -24.91 27.45
N LEU A 117 -8.28 -23.71 26.97
CA LEU A 117 -6.98 -23.07 27.20
C LEU A 117 -6.88 -22.41 28.59
N GLY A 118 -7.95 -22.41 29.39
CA GLY A 118 -7.98 -21.73 30.69
C GLY A 118 -7.90 -20.20 30.58
N ILE A 119 -8.23 -19.62 29.42
CA ILE A 119 -8.17 -18.17 29.19
C ILE A 119 -9.48 -17.51 29.59
N ASN A 120 -10.60 -18.18 29.35
CA ASN A 120 -11.91 -17.71 29.79
C ASN A 120 -12.25 -18.40 31.11
N GLU A 121 -11.72 -17.87 32.21
CA GLU A 121 -12.23 -18.16 33.55
C GLU A 121 -13.60 -17.48 33.65
N ALA A 122 -14.65 -18.28 33.69
CA ALA A 122 -15.94 -17.79 34.14
C ALA A 122 -15.81 -17.55 35.65
N ASP A 123 -15.73 -16.27 36.03
CA ASP A 123 -16.51 -15.78 37.15
C ASP A 123 -17.90 -15.37 36.63
#